data_AF-A0A7C1W2J8-F1
#
_entry.id   AF-A0A7C1W2J8-F1
#
_cell.length_a   1.000
_cell.length_b   1.000
_cell.length_c   1.000
_cell.angle_alpha   90.00
_cell.angle_beta   90.00
_cell.angle_gamma   90.00
#
_symmetry.space_group_name_H-M   'P 1'
#
loop_
_entity.id
_entity.type
_entity.pdbx_description
1 polymer ?
#
loop_
_entity_poly.entity_id
_entity_poly.type
_entity_poly.pdbx_seq_one_letter_code
_entity_poly.pdbx_strand_id
1 'polypeptide(L)'
;MITLYTPATGFPDLEAKIAYGLARIGIEAYGSDKVAIENCNGFYAITIDGEIDSINRTFNMVSKRVLSSVYIPFNTPGIAGRSANNMSVNNEENFTLDFYTSLFPYSINKNIEPVCRHKTTKIGNVIGFTAATSYHHRRNGIDISIQQQIPRRPTNPKKICKTCGLLSLLGIWFASFIFSVADKEVMITPLPKRKITGQDLEQIFSLQHKVRKDWINQEIPQTLIPLIFLSKIPSSSDILSKFDLFIAVLSRQQGYHVDGLFLIPIGDYLAFIKASPYNPASVEIMLRGNAFNALQELNQVVFTKAQTSLLKFARLYVQETSSNNFVNLLYPQTAKYLLEVTMIKLEIIENPALLSLARTLRYFIRERKYGYADDIRNARRDSKDFEETIVKMLREAELRRVQQEQDKNSGKEVKNWVHLPNEEEIKEIFRLTNEDFEQVKTALVILAFSFPTKKEED
;
A
#
# COMPACT_ATOMS: atom_id res chain seq x y z
N MET A 1 -27.87 13.27 -21.20
CA MET A 1 -27.10 13.33 -19.95
C MET A 1 -27.99 13.10 -18.73
N ILE A 2 -27.72 12.03 -17.99
CA ILE A 2 -28.40 11.65 -16.74
C ILE A 2 -27.38 11.56 -15.61
N THR A 3 -27.81 11.86 -14.38
CA THR A 3 -26.99 11.71 -13.18
C THR A 3 -27.66 10.72 -12.24
N LEU A 4 -26.90 9.71 -11.80
CA LEU A 4 -27.32 8.70 -10.84
C LEU A 4 -26.57 8.91 -9.52
N TYR A 5 -27.26 8.80 -8.39
CA TYR A 5 -26.70 9.06 -7.06
C TYR A 5 -26.70 7.81 -6.22
N THR A 6 -25.54 7.44 -5.67
CA THR A 6 -25.47 6.31 -4.73
C THR A 6 -26.25 6.62 -3.44
N PRO A 7 -26.75 5.59 -2.74
CA PRO A 7 -27.78 5.77 -1.71
C PRO A 7 -27.22 6.29 -0.38
N ALA A 8 -25.91 6.52 -0.32
CA ALA A 8 -25.24 7.16 0.80
C ALA A 8 -25.46 6.43 2.13
N THR A 9 -25.18 5.14 2.08
CA THR A 9 -25.33 4.14 3.13
C THR A 9 -24.52 4.43 4.40
N GLY A 10 -23.53 5.32 4.34
CA GLY A 10 -22.56 5.55 5.41
C GLY A 10 -21.36 4.61 5.36
N PHE A 11 -21.33 3.67 4.41
CA PHE A 11 -20.22 2.73 4.20
C PHE A 11 -19.41 3.12 2.95
N PRO A 12 -18.22 3.73 3.09
CA PRO A 12 -17.45 4.21 1.95
C PRO A 12 -17.12 3.13 0.91
N ASP A 13 -16.86 1.91 1.37
CA ASP A 13 -16.56 0.76 0.50
C ASP A 13 -17.79 0.31 -0.29
N LEU A 14 -18.96 0.25 0.35
CA LEU A 14 -20.21 -0.09 -0.32
C LEU A 14 -20.63 0.99 -1.33
N GLU A 15 -20.51 2.27 -0.96
CA GLU A 15 -20.80 3.38 -1.86
C GLU A 15 -19.94 3.31 -3.12
N ALA A 16 -18.64 3.06 -2.97
CA ALA A 16 -17.72 2.93 -4.10
C ALA A 16 -18.09 1.72 -4.96
N LYS A 17 -18.37 0.55 -4.37
CA LYS A 17 -18.79 -0.66 -5.10
C LYS A 17 -20.09 -0.44 -5.89
N ILE A 18 -21.09 0.24 -5.32
CA ILE A 18 -22.33 0.60 -6.02
C ILE A 18 -22.03 1.58 -7.16
N ALA A 19 -21.21 2.61 -6.92
CA ALA A 19 -20.83 3.59 -7.94
C ALA A 19 -20.13 2.92 -9.13
N TYR A 20 -19.21 2.00 -8.86
CA TYR A 20 -18.52 1.22 -9.89
C TYR A 20 -19.47 0.30 -10.65
N GLY A 21 -20.45 -0.31 -9.97
CA GLY A 21 -21.52 -1.07 -10.62
C GLY A 21 -22.32 -0.20 -11.59
N LEU A 22 -22.78 0.97 -11.15
CA LEU A 22 -23.53 1.91 -11.99
C LEU A 22 -22.71 2.40 -13.19
N ALA A 23 -21.45 2.79 -12.94
CA ALA A 23 -20.55 3.23 -13.99
C ALA A 23 -20.25 2.13 -15.01
N ARG A 24 -20.03 0.88 -14.56
CA ARG A 24 -19.87 -0.27 -15.46
C ARG A 24 -21.06 -0.42 -16.40
N ILE A 25 -22.30 -0.32 -15.89
CA ILE A 25 -23.49 -0.39 -16.74
C ILE A 25 -23.51 0.77 -17.75
N GLY A 26 -23.14 1.98 -17.32
CA GLY A 26 -23.00 3.13 -18.22
C GLY A 26 -21.98 2.88 -19.34
N ILE A 27 -20.82 2.32 -18.99
CA ILE A 27 -19.74 2.01 -19.95
C ILE A 27 -20.21 0.96 -20.97
N GLU A 28 -20.87 -0.10 -20.51
CA GLU A 28 -21.42 -1.15 -21.38
C GLU A 28 -22.54 -0.62 -22.29
N ALA A 29 -23.31 0.38 -21.84
CA ALA A 29 -24.40 0.95 -22.61
C ALA A 29 -23.93 1.98 -23.66
N TYR A 30 -22.90 2.77 -23.34
CA TYR A 30 -22.60 3.99 -24.10
C TYR A 30 -21.12 4.24 -24.38
N GLY A 31 -20.20 3.47 -23.80
CA GLY A 31 -18.76 3.68 -23.91
C GLY A 31 -18.16 4.44 -22.71
N SER A 32 -16.83 4.31 -22.54
CA SER A 32 -16.11 4.82 -21.37
C SER A 32 -15.86 6.32 -21.36
N ASP A 33 -15.91 6.95 -22.54
CA ASP A 33 -15.85 8.40 -22.73
C ASP A 33 -17.10 9.14 -22.23
N LYS A 34 -18.22 8.42 -22.07
CA LYS A 34 -19.51 8.99 -21.68
C LYS A 34 -19.87 8.84 -20.21
N VAL A 35 -18.95 8.33 -19.39
CA VAL A 35 -19.19 8.05 -17.97
C VAL A 35 -18.18 8.78 -17.08
N ALA A 36 -18.67 9.38 -16.00
CA ALA A 36 -17.82 9.92 -14.95
C ALA A 36 -18.43 9.68 -13.57
N ILE A 37 -17.57 9.49 -12.56
CA ILE A 37 -17.95 9.44 -11.14
C ILE A 37 -17.34 10.64 -10.43
N GLU A 38 -18.16 11.33 -9.64
CA GLU A 38 -17.76 12.44 -8.79
C GLU A 38 -18.03 12.09 -7.32
N ASN A 39 -17.05 12.38 -6.45
CA ASN A 39 -17.20 12.18 -5.01
C ASN A 39 -17.94 13.37 -4.40
N CYS A 40 -19.07 13.10 -3.74
CA CYS A 40 -19.93 14.09 -3.10
C CYS A 40 -19.87 14.02 -1.56
N ASN A 41 -18.74 13.59 -1.00
CA ASN A 41 -18.48 13.49 0.45
C ASN A 41 -19.50 12.62 1.20
N GLY A 42 -19.40 11.31 0.97
CA GLY A 42 -20.23 10.27 1.62
C GLY A 42 -21.20 9.54 0.67
N PHE A 43 -21.21 9.94 -0.60
CA PHE A 43 -21.87 9.27 -1.72
C PHE A 43 -21.20 9.72 -3.03
N TYR A 44 -21.61 9.12 -4.14
CA TYR A 44 -21.10 9.43 -5.47
C TYR A 44 -22.22 9.84 -6.41
N ALA A 45 -21.91 10.78 -7.30
CA ALA A 45 -22.71 11.11 -8.46
C ALA A 45 -22.07 10.48 -9.71
N ILE A 46 -22.84 9.71 -10.46
CA ILE A 46 -22.42 9.05 -11.69
C ILE A 46 -23.12 9.73 -12.85
N THR A 47 -22.36 10.46 -13.65
CA THR A 47 -22.90 11.13 -14.84
C THR A 47 -22.70 10.25 -16.06
N ILE A 48 -23.77 10.03 -16.82
CA ILE A 48 -23.77 9.21 -18.03
C ILE A 48 -24.41 10.02 -19.15
N ASP A 49 -23.74 10.16 -20.29
CA ASP A 49 -24.35 10.75 -21.47
C ASP A 49 -25.27 9.76 -22.20
N GLY A 50 -26.49 9.61 -21.67
CA GLY A 50 -27.52 8.76 -22.22
C GLY A 50 -28.85 8.86 -21.46
N GLU A 51 -29.71 7.86 -21.69
CA GLU A 51 -31.07 7.74 -21.16
C GLU A 51 -31.22 6.55 -20.18
N ILE A 52 -32.10 6.71 -19.18
CA ILE A 52 -32.34 5.73 -18.12
C ILE A 52 -32.89 4.40 -18.65
N ASP A 53 -33.72 4.41 -19.69
CA ASP A 53 -34.35 3.19 -20.23
C ASP A 53 -33.33 2.25 -20.87
N SER A 54 -32.32 2.81 -21.54
CA SER A 54 -31.21 2.01 -22.08
C SER A 54 -30.35 1.46 -20.94
N ILE A 55 -30.06 2.28 -19.92
CA ILE A 55 -29.29 1.88 -18.74
C ILE A 55 -29.98 0.73 -18.00
N ASN A 56 -31.31 0.80 -17.82
CA ASN A 56 -32.13 -0.25 -17.22
C ASN A 56 -32.08 -1.54 -18.06
N ARG A 57 -32.22 -1.44 -19.39
CA ARG A 57 -32.10 -2.60 -20.29
C ARG A 57 -30.73 -3.26 -20.20
N THR A 58 -29.66 -2.46 -20.27
CA THR A 58 -28.27 -2.93 -20.15
C THR A 58 -28.01 -3.56 -18.79
N PHE A 59 -28.49 -2.96 -17.69
CA PHE A 59 -28.34 -3.53 -16.35
C PHE A 59 -28.95 -4.93 -16.26
N ASN A 60 -30.20 -5.09 -16.71
CA ASN A 60 -30.86 -6.41 -16.70
C ASN A 60 -30.12 -7.42 -17.58
N MET A 61 -29.69 -7.02 -18.77
CA MET A 61 -28.91 -7.88 -19.67
C MET A 61 -27.59 -8.33 -19.02
N VAL A 62 -26.80 -7.39 -18.49
CA VAL A 62 -25.51 -7.67 -17.85
C VAL A 62 -25.71 -8.53 -16.60
N SER A 63 -26.69 -8.21 -15.75
CA SER A 63 -27.00 -9.00 -14.56
C SER A 63 -27.39 -10.43 -14.89
N LYS A 64 -28.25 -10.66 -15.90
CA LYS A 64 -28.63 -12.02 -16.34
C LYS A 64 -27.45 -12.77 -16.96
N ARG A 65 -26.61 -12.08 -17.74
CA ARG A 65 -25.45 -12.69 -18.39
C ARG A 65 -24.34 -13.07 -17.40
N VAL A 66 -24.03 -12.17 -16.46
CA VAL A 66 -22.85 -12.29 -15.59
C VAL A 66 -23.19 -12.94 -14.25
N LEU A 67 -24.37 -12.66 -13.70
CA LEU A 67 -24.77 -13.06 -12.34
C LEU A 67 -25.86 -14.15 -12.30
N SER A 68 -26.09 -14.87 -13.39
CA SER A 68 -27.00 -16.03 -13.40
C SER A 68 -26.45 -17.23 -12.62
N SER A 69 -25.13 -17.35 -12.53
CA SER A 69 -24.47 -18.42 -11.76
C SER A 69 -24.07 -17.94 -10.36
N VAL A 70 -24.15 -18.85 -9.39
CA VAL A 70 -23.63 -18.66 -8.02
C VAL A 70 -22.11 -18.55 -7.97
N TYR A 71 -21.38 -18.87 -9.05
CA TYR A 71 -19.92 -18.87 -9.09
C TYR A 71 -19.32 -17.51 -8.71
N ILE A 72 -19.78 -16.41 -9.32
CA ILE A 72 -19.25 -15.07 -9.02
C ILE A 72 -19.52 -14.68 -7.57
N PRO A 73 -20.78 -14.75 -7.06
CA PRO A 73 -21.04 -14.52 -5.65
C PRO A 73 -20.17 -15.41 -4.73
N PHE A 74 -20.05 -16.70 -5.01
CA PHE A 74 -19.31 -17.64 -4.16
C PHE A 74 -17.80 -17.40 -4.11
N ASN A 75 -17.20 -16.96 -5.23
CA ASN A 75 -15.77 -16.63 -5.30
C ASN A 75 -15.45 -15.19 -4.87
N THR A 76 -16.44 -14.45 -4.38
CA THR A 76 -16.21 -13.11 -3.85
C THR A 76 -15.91 -13.22 -2.35
N PRO A 77 -14.75 -12.72 -1.88
CA PRO A 77 -14.41 -12.73 -0.47
C PRO A 77 -15.52 -12.09 0.37
N GLY A 78 -15.86 -12.70 1.50
CA GLY A 78 -16.91 -12.22 2.39
C GLY A 78 -18.33 -12.64 2.00
N ILE A 79 -18.53 -13.43 0.93
CA ILE A 79 -19.84 -13.98 0.54
C ILE A 79 -19.92 -15.47 0.84
N ALA A 80 -20.70 -15.84 1.86
CA ALA A 80 -20.93 -17.24 2.23
C ALA A 80 -21.92 -17.95 1.26
N GLY A 81 -21.84 -19.28 1.17
CA GLY A 81 -22.63 -20.07 0.21
C GLY A 81 -24.15 -19.86 0.28
N ARG A 82 -24.72 -19.74 1.49
CA ARG A 82 -26.16 -19.46 1.65
C ARG A 82 -26.54 -18.07 1.11
N SER A 83 -25.65 -17.09 1.25
CA SER A 83 -25.86 -15.74 0.73
C SER A 83 -25.63 -15.68 -0.78
N ALA A 84 -24.68 -16.46 -1.32
CA ALA A 84 -24.41 -16.56 -2.75
C ALA A 84 -25.64 -17.00 -3.56
N ASN A 85 -26.40 -17.97 -3.05
CA ASN A 85 -27.64 -18.44 -3.68
C ASN A 85 -28.72 -17.35 -3.79
N ASN A 86 -28.75 -16.39 -2.86
CA ASN A 86 -29.72 -15.29 -2.90
C ASN A 86 -29.30 -14.16 -3.85
N MET A 87 -28.10 -14.23 -4.41
CA MET A 87 -27.54 -13.22 -5.33
C MET A 87 -27.53 -13.66 -6.78
N SER A 88 -27.80 -14.92 -7.09
CA SER A 88 -28.02 -15.33 -8.48
C SER A 88 -29.26 -14.65 -9.04
N VAL A 89 -29.19 -14.33 -10.33
CA VAL A 89 -30.25 -13.66 -11.08
C VAL A 89 -30.97 -14.68 -11.94
N ASN A 90 -32.28 -14.83 -11.72
CA ASN A 90 -33.12 -15.67 -12.56
C ASN A 90 -33.59 -14.89 -13.79
N ASN A 91 -33.92 -15.60 -14.88
CA ASN A 91 -34.36 -14.97 -16.14
C ASN A 91 -35.66 -14.14 -15.99
N GLU A 92 -36.51 -14.53 -15.04
CA GLU A 92 -37.80 -13.88 -14.74
C GLU A 92 -37.64 -12.61 -13.89
N GLU A 93 -36.49 -12.42 -13.24
CA GLU A 93 -36.25 -11.22 -12.45
C GLU A 93 -35.94 -10.02 -13.35
N ASN A 94 -36.54 -8.88 -13.03
CA ASN A 94 -36.23 -7.60 -13.62
C ASN A 94 -35.97 -6.57 -12.53
N PHE A 95 -34.98 -5.71 -12.77
CA PHE A 95 -34.55 -4.70 -11.83
C PHE A 95 -34.60 -3.31 -12.49
N THR A 96 -34.82 -2.28 -11.67
CA THR A 96 -34.79 -0.88 -12.10
C THR A 96 -33.72 -0.11 -11.33
N LEU A 97 -33.10 0.84 -12.02
CA LEU A 97 -32.15 1.84 -11.53
C LEU A 97 -32.79 3.21 -11.32
N ASP A 98 -34.11 3.34 -11.46
CA ASP A 98 -34.82 4.61 -11.31
C ASP A 98 -34.67 5.20 -9.91
N PHE A 99 -34.46 4.36 -8.89
CA PHE A 99 -34.20 4.81 -7.53
C PHE A 99 -32.95 5.69 -7.39
N TYR A 100 -32.01 5.59 -8.34
CA TYR A 100 -30.76 6.35 -8.33
C TYR A 100 -30.89 7.73 -9.01
N THR A 101 -32.01 8.05 -9.67
CA THR A 101 -32.16 9.34 -10.39
C THR A 101 -32.41 10.53 -9.45
N SER A 102 -32.75 10.26 -8.19
CA SER A 102 -33.00 11.27 -7.16
C SER A 102 -31.98 11.20 -6.03
N LEU A 103 -31.60 12.37 -5.49
CA LEU A 103 -30.77 12.46 -4.29
C LEU A 103 -31.46 11.84 -3.07
N PHE A 104 -30.70 11.08 -2.27
CA PHE A 104 -31.20 10.52 -1.02
C PHE A 104 -31.14 11.54 0.12
N PRO A 105 -32.29 11.89 0.74
CA PRO A 105 -32.29 12.83 1.85
C PRO A 105 -31.47 12.28 3.03
N TYR A 106 -30.78 13.18 3.75
CA TYR A 106 -30.01 12.82 4.95
C TYR A 106 -30.92 12.23 6.03
N SER A 107 -30.88 10.90 6.12
CA SER A 107 -31.69 10.01 6.96
C SER A 107 -30.99 9.40 8.19
N ILE A 108 -31.66 9.27 9.35
CA ILE A 108 -31.27 8.31 10.41
C ILE A 108 -31.81 6.92 10.02
N ASN A 109 -30.96 5.89 9.97
CA ASN A 109 -31.38 4.55 9.52
C ASN A 109 -32.13 3.76 10.61
N LYS A 110 -33.35 3.30 10.33
CA LYS A 110 -34.10 2.43 11.26
C LYS A 110 -33.57 0.99 11.26
N ASN A 111 -33.86 0.23 12.32
CA ASN A 111 -33.38 -1.16 12.50
C ASN A 111 -33.85 -2.17 11.44
N ILE A 112 -35.05 -1.97 10.88
CA ILE A 112 -35.70 -2.93 9.96
C ILE A 112 -35.54 -2.50 8.48
N GLU A 113 -35.09 -1.27 8.25
CA GLU A 113 -34.92 -0.71 6.91
C GLU A 113 -33.59 -1.17 6.30
N PRO A 114 -33.57 -1.49 4.99
CA PRO A 114 -32.31 -1.76 4.32
C PRO A 114 -31.46 -0.49 4.34
N VAL A 115 -30.14 -0.63 4.41
CA VAL A 115 -29.25 0.54 4.54
C VAL A 115 -29.36 1.50 3.35
N CYS A 116 -29.68 0.98 2.15
CA CYS A 116 -29.94 1.76 0.94
C CYS A 116 -31.38 2.28 0.81
N ARG A 117 -32.29 1.88 1.72
CA ARG A 117 -33.70 2.30 1.80
C ARG A 117 -34.60 2.05 0.58
N HIS A 118 -34.09 1.46 -0.48
CA HIS A 118 -34.90 0.98 -1.59
C HIS A 118 -35.92 -0.06 -1.10
N LYS A 119 -37.20 0.17 -1.39
CA LYS A 119 -38.32 -0.71 -1.01
C LYS A 119 -38.48 -1.86 -2.02
N THR A 120 -37.44 -2.66 -2.19
CA THR A 120 -37.44 -3.83 -3.08
C THR A 120 -36.99 -5.09 -2.33
N THR A 121 -36.89 -6.22 -3.04
CA THR A 121 -36.40 -7.49 -2.50
C THR A 121 -35.10 -7.28 -1.74
N LYS A 122 -35.07 -7.72 -0.48
CA LYS A 122 -33.92 -7.55 0.41
C LYS A 122 -33.07 -8.79 0.37
N ILE A 123 -31.76 -8.61 0.32
CA ILE A 123 -30.80 -9.68 0.60
C ILE A 123 -30.19 -9.45 1.99
N GLY A 124 -29.86 -10.53 2.69
CA GLY A 124 -29.06 -10.45 3.91
C GLY A 124 -27.74 -9.75 3.60
N ASN A 125 -27.28 -8.86 4.48
CA ASN A 125 -26.02 -8.16 4.20
C ASN A 125 -24.83 -9.09 4.39
N VAL A 126 -23.84 -8.88 3.55
CA VAL A 126 -22.76 -9.80 3.26
C VAL A 126 -21.46 -9.06 3.46
N ILE A 127 -20.54 -9.67 4.20
CA ILE A 127 -19.25 -9.05 4.58
C ILE A 127 -18.49 -8.57 3.35
N GLY A 128 -18.61 -9.27 2.22
CA GLY A 128 -18.01 -8.85 0.94
C GLY A 128 -18.52 -7.49 0.43
N PHE A 129 -19.75 -7.10 0.77
CA PHE A 129 -20.29 -5.80 0.40
C PHE A 129 -19.91 -4.69 1.37
N THR A 130 -19.96 -4.97 2.68
CA THR A 130 -19.57 -4.03 3.74
C THR A 130 -18.70 -4.75 4.77
N ALA A 131 -17.38 -4.58 4.66
CA ALA A 131 -16.45 -5.19 5.63
C ALA A 131 -16.50 -4.49 6.99
N ALA A 132 -16.92 -3.22 7.03
CA ALA A 132 -17.06 -2.44 8.25
C ALA A 132 -18.32 -2.82 9.06
N THR A 133 -18.62 -4.13 9.22
CA THR A 133 -19.83 -4.79 9.78
C THR A 133 -20.61 -4.08 10.91
N SER A 134 -19.99 -3.14 11.62
CA SER A 134 -20.64 -2.18 12.49
C SER A 134 -21.83 -1.46 11.85
N TYR A 135 -22.87 -1.35 12.66
CA TYR A 135 -24.09 -0.64 12.37
C TYR A 135 -23.83 0.87 12.28
N HIS A 136 -24.62 1.59 11.48
CA HIS A 136 -24.62 3.06 11.45
C HIS A 136 -26.05 3.54 11.75
N HIS A 137 -26.30 4.00 12.99
CA HIS A 137 -27.50 4.73 13.38
C HIS A 137 -27.51 6.12 12.72
N ARG A 138 -26.34 6.65 12.32
CA ARG A 138 -26.18 7.92 11.59
C ARG A 138 -25.23 7.73 10.41
N ARG A 139 -25.55 8.33 9.26
CA ARG A 139 -24.78 8.29 7.99
C ARG A 139 -23.30 8.69 8.13
N ASN A 140 -22.92 9.34 9.25
CA ASN A 140 -21.56 9.81 9.58
C ASN A 140 -21.03 9.35 10.97
N GLY A 141 -21.64 8.36 11.64
CA GLY A 141 -21.23 7.95 13.01
C GLY A 141 -20.74 6.50 13.07
N ILE A 142 -19.81 6.17 13.97
CA ILE A 142 -19.35 4.78 14.21
C ILE A 142 -20.17 4.20 15.37
N ASP A 143 -20.97 3.14 15.15
CA ASP A 143 -21.60 2.45 16.28
C ASP A 143 -20.70 1.37 16.86
N ILE A 144 -20.60 1.44 18.17
CA ILE A 144 -19.88 0.50 19.01
C ILE A 144 -20.91 -0.11 19.97
N SER A 145 -21.04 -1.44 19.95
CA SER A 145 -21.79 -2.16 20.98
C SER A 145 -20.83 -2.57 22.09
N ILE A 146 -21.16 -2.29 23.35
CA ILE A 146 -20.35 -2.76 24.47
C ILE A 146 -20.76 -4.20 24.79
N GLN A 147 -19.85 -5.14 24.58
CA GLN A 147 -20.06 -6.55 24.92
C GLN A 147 -18.94 -6.98 25.86
N GLN A 148 -19.29 -7.48 27.06
CA GLN A 148 -18.32 -7.85 28.11
C GLN A 148 -17.34 -6.70 28.46
N GLN A 149 -17.87 -5.47 28.60
CA GLN A 149 -17.09 -4.23 28.83
C GLN A 149 -16.07 -3.86 27.74
N ILE A 150 -16.04 -4.59 26.62
CA ILE A 150 -15.19 -4.28 25.49
C ILE A 150 -16.05 -3.63 24.41
N PRO A 151 -15.64 -2.46 23.87
CA PRO A 151 -16.27 -1.89 22.69
C PRO A 151 -16.07 -2.83 21.49
N ARG A 152 -17.14 -3.47 21.02
CA ARG A 152 -17.14 -4.38 19.87
C ARG A 152 -18.01 -3.85 18.74
N ARG A 153 -17.59 -4.09 17.50
CA ARG A 153 -18.41 -3.83 16.32
C ARG A 153 -19.48 -4.93 16.19
N PRO A 154 -20.76 -4.57 15.98
CA PRO A 154 -21.82 -5.55 15.71
C PRO A 154 -21.45 -6.49 14.55
N THR A 155 -21.69 -7.79 14.71
CA THR A 155 -21.41 -8.82 13.69
C THR A 155 -22.60 -9.10 12.77
N ASN A 156 -23.75 -8.45 13.00
CA ASN A 156 -24.97 -8.59 12.21
C ASN A 156 -25.18 -7.37 11.30
N PRO A 157 -24.70 -7.40 10.05
CA PRO A 157 -24.80 -6.26 9.15
C PRO A 157 -26.26 -6.03 8.66
N LYS A 158 -26.62 -4.75 8.44
CA LYS A 158 -27.97 -4.32 7.98
C LYS A 158 -28.26 -4.75 6.56
N LYS A 159 -29.43 -5.37 6.30
CA LYS A 159 -29.89 -5.79 4.96
C LYS A 159 -29.69 -4.70 3.89
N ILE A 160 -29.46 -5.12 2.66
CA ILE A 160 -29.42 -4.24 1.49
C ILE A 160 -30.44 -4.74 0.47
N CYS A 161 -30.90 -3.89 -0.45
CA CYS A 161 -31.77 -4.36 -1.53
C CYS A 161 -30.97 -5.16 -2.57
N LYS A 162 -31.65 -6.07 -3.28
CA LYS A 162 -31.02 -6.94 -4.28
C LYS A 162 -30.36 -6.13 -5.39
N THR A 163 -31.01 -5.06 -5.88
CA THR A 163 -30.42 -4.14 -6.89
C THR A 163 -29.06 -3.59 -6.47
N CYS A 164 -28.96 -3.03 -5.25
CA CYS A 164 -27.69 -2.53 -4.73
C CYS A 164 -26.67 -3.65 -4.59
N GLY A 165 -27.07 -4.83 -4.09
CA GLY A 165 -26.19 -5.99 -3.95
C GLY A 165 -25.62 -6.46 -5.29
N LEU A 166 -26.44 -6.51 -6.34
CA LEU A 166 -26.02 -6.86 -7.70
C LEU A 166 -25.05 -5.80 -8.26
N LEU A 167 -25.35 -4.51 -8.10
CA LEU A 167 -24.44 -3.43 -8.50
C LEU A 167 -23.12 -3.48 -7.75
N SER A 168 -23.14 -3.70 -6.43
CA SER A 168 -21.93 -3.86 -5.64
C SER A 168 -21.11 -5.05 -6.12
N LEU A 169 -21.74 -6.17 -6.43
CA LEU A 169 -21.06 -7.35 -6.96
C LEU A 169 -20.44 -7.05 -8.34
N LEU A 170 -21.18 -6.40 -9.24
CA LEU A 170 -20.65 -5.96 -10.54
C LEU A 170 -19.46 -5.00 -10.37
N GLY A 171 -19.55 -4.07 -9.41
CA GLY A 171 -18.49 -3.10 -9.10
C GLY A 171 -17.25 -3.73 -8.47
N ILE A 172 -17.41 -4.70 -7.55
CA ILE A 172 -16.28 -5.46 -6.97
C ILE A 172 -15.49 -6.14 -8.10
N TRP A 173 -16.19 -6.83 -9.00
CA TRP A 173 -15.54 -7.57 -10.08
C TRP A 173 -14.99 -6.67 -11.19
N PHE A 174 -15.31 -5.38 -11.17
CA PHE A 174 -14.88 -4.37 -12.13
C PHE A 174 -13.73 -3.48 -11.62
N ALA A 175 -13.69 -3.18 -10.32
CA ALA A 175 -12.78 -2.17 -9.78
C ALA A 175 -12.08 -2.53 -8.47
N SER A 176 -12.38 -3.67 -7.82
CA SER A 176 -11.72 -4.08 -6.57
C SER A 176 -10.62 -5.11 -6.81
N PHE A 177 -9.46 -4.95 -6.18
CA PHE A 177 -8.38 -5.95 -6.23
C PHE A 177 -8.63 -7.04 -5.19
N ILE A 178 -8.50 -8.31 -5.62
CA ILE A 178 -8.75 -9.48 -4.77
C ILE A 178 -7.59 -10.46 -4.91
N PHE A 179 -6.93 -10.76 -3.79
CA PHE A 179 -5.81 -11.70 -3.72
C PHE A 179 -5.77 -12.37 -2.34
N SER A 180 -4.91 -13.38 -2.18
CA SER A 180 -4.78 -14.13 -0.93
C SER A 180 -3.42 -13.93 -0.29
N VAL A 181 -3.39 -13.86 1.03
CA VAL A 181 -2.19 -13.80 1.86
C VAL A 181 -2.30 -14.89 2.92
N ALA A 182 -1.43 -15.91 2.84
CA ALA A 182 -1.54 -17.15 3.61
C ALA A 182 -2.96 -17.73 3.51
N ASP A 183 -3.68 -17.84 4.63
CA ASP A 183 -5.03 -18.35 4.78
C ASP A 183 -6.13 -17.24 4.72
N LYS A 184 -5.74 -16.01 4.40
CA LYS A 184 -6.62 -14.82 4.39
C LYS A 184 -6.87 -14.32 2.99
N GLU A 185 -8.08 -13.81 2.76
CA GLU A 185 -8.46 -13.11 1.53
C GLU A 185 -8.38 -11.59 1.76
N VAL A 186 -7.72 -10.89 0.85
CA VAL A 186 -7.58 -9.45 0.86
C VAL A 186 -8.43 -8.86 -0.26
N MET A 187 -9.30 -7.92 0.09
CA MET A 187 -10.10 -7.15 -0.88
C MET A 187 -9.78 -5.67 -0.73
N ILE A 188 -9.24 -5.08 -1.79
CA ILE A 188 -8.89 -3.66 -1.87
C ILE A 188 -9.87 -2.96 -2.80
N THR A 189 -10.56 -1.94 -2.30
CA THR A 189 -11.48 -1.10 -3.07
C THR A 189 -10.88 0.31 -3.18
N PRO A 190 -10.49 0.76 -4.38
CA PRO A 190 -10.10 2.14 -4.61
C PRO A 190 -11.27 3.07 -4.26
N LEU A 191 -11.00 4.17 -3.57
CA LEU A 191 -11.98 5.20 -3.22
C LEU A 191 -11.63 6.49 -3.98
N PRO A 192 -12.47 7.00 -4.89
CA PRO A 192 -12.17 8.19 -5.66
C PRO A 192 -12.06 9.43 -4.76
N LYS A 193 -10.95 10.16 -4.86
CA LYS A 193 -10.77 11.50 -4.22
C LYS A 193 -11.26 12.64 -5.06
N ARG A 194 -11.26 12.43 -6.37
CA ARG A 194 -11.53 13.42 -7.41
C ARG A 194 -12.45 12.80 -8.43
N LYS A 195 -12.90 13.61 -9.39
CA LYS A 195 -13.63 13.12 -10.55
C LYS A 195 -12.79 12.06 -11.28
N ILE A 196 -13.42 10.92 -11.57
CA ILE A 196 -12.85 9.83 -12.36
C ILE A 196 -13.73 9.59 -13.58
N THR A 197 -13.11 9.20 -14.67
CA THR A 197 -13.75 8.92 -15.97
C THR A 197 -13.96 7.42 -16.15
N GLY A 198 -14.78 7.01 -17.13
CA GLY A 198 -14.90 5.61 -17.50
C GLY A 198 -13.56 5.01 -17.93
N GLN A 199 -12.70 5.78 -18.60
CA GLN A 199 -11.35 5.35 -18.99
C GLN A 199 -10.47 5.05 -17.77
N ASP A 200 -10.56 5.85 -16.70
CA ASP A 200 -9.85 5.57 -15.43
C ASP A 200 -10.30 4.22 -14.84
N LEU A 201 -11.59 3.89 -14.95
CA LEU A 201 -12.13 2.62 -14.48
C LEU A 201 -11.70 1.43 -15.33
N GLU A 202 -11.61 1.58 -16.66
CA GLU A 202 -11.07 0.55 -17.56
C GLU A 202 -9.59 0.25 -17.27
N GLN A 203 -8.81 1.27 -16.91
CA GLN A 203 -7.43 1.11 -16.45
C GLN A 203 -7.38 0.32 -15.14
N ILE A 204 -8.23 0.62 -14.17
CA ILE A 204 -8.34 -0.15 -12.92
C ILE A 204 -8.73 -1.60 -13.22
N PHE A 205 -9.73 -1.81 -14.07
CA PHE A 205 -10.17 -3.15 -14.47
C PHE A 205 -9.03 -3.96 -15.10
N SER A 206 -8.21 -3.32 -15.93
CA SER A 206 -7.01 -3.92 -16.51
C SER A 206 -5.95 -4.28 -15.45
N LEU A 207 -5.70 -3.39 -14.49
CA LEU A 207 -4.78 -3.66 -13.38
C LEU A 207 -5.27 -4.78 -12.47
N GLN A 208 -6.58 -4.85 -12.20
CA GLN A 208 -7.18 -5.87 -11.34
C GLN A 208 -6.82 -7.28 -11.81
N HIS A 209 -6.80 -7.52 -13.13
CA HIS A 209 -6.48 -8.82 -13.70
C HIS A 209 -5.03 -9.26 -13.45
N LYS A 210 -4.10 -8.33 -13.20
CA LYS A 210 -2.71 -8.67 -12.87
C LYS A 210 -2.54 -9.27 -11.48
N VAL A 211 -3.47 -8.97 -10.55
CA VAL A 211 -3.37 -9.37 -9.13
C VAL A 211 -4.53 -10.28 -8.72
N ARG A 212 -5.55 -10.44 -9.56
CA ARG A 212 -6.68 -11.32 -9.30
C ARG A 212 -6.18 -12.75 -9.07
N LYS A 213 -6.52 -13.31 -7.90
CA LYS A 213 -6.14 -14.67 -7.45
C LYS A 213 -4.63 -14.87 -7.25
N ASP A 214 -3.86 -13.79 -7.18
CA ASP A 214 -2.46 -13.88 -6.78
C ASP A 214 -2.40 -14.40 -5.34
N TRP A 215 -1.49 -15.33 -5.05
CA TRP A 215 -1.38 -15.93 -3.72
C TRP A 215 0.00 -15.69 -3.15
N ILE A 216 0.04 -14.90 -2.08
CA ILE A 216 1.25 -14.70 -1.29
C ILE A 216 1.23 -15.73 -0.17
N ASN A 217 1.93 -16.85 -0.38
CA ASN A 217 1.95 -18.00 0.54
C ASN A 217 2.87 -17.77 1.76
N GLN A 218 2.68 -16.66 2.46
CA GLN A 218 3.43 -16.27 3.65
C GLN A 218 2.51 -15.51 4.60
N GLU A 219 2.68 -15.70 5.91
CA GLU A 219 2.02 -14.86 6.90
C GLU A 219 2.67 -13.48 6.93
N ILE A 220 1.90 -12.45 6.59
CA ILE A 220 2.40 -11.09 6.49
C ILE A 220 1.64 -10.21 7.48
N PRO A 221 2.34 -9.36 8.27
CA PRO A 221 1.68 -8.34 9.07
C PRO A 221 0.75 -7.48 8.21
N GLN A 222 -0.51 -7.36 8.60
CA GLN A 222 -1.54 -6.68 7.79
C GLN A 222 -1.18 -5.22 7.44
N THR A 223 -0.42 -4.56 8.29
CA THR A 223 0.07 -3.19 8.08
C THR A 223 1.00 -3.03 6.87
N LEU A 224 1.57 -4.14 6.36
CA LEU A 224 2.46 -4.15 5.19
C LEU A 224 1.73 -4.40 3.87
N ILE A 225 0.47 -4.87 3.93
CA ILE A 225 -0.34 -5.17 2.74
C ILE A 225 -0.40 -4.00 1.74
N PRO A 226 -0.59 -2.73 2.15
CA PRO A 226 -0.66 -1.61 1.21
C PRO A 226 0.62 -1.46 0.39
N LEU A 227 1.77 -1.45 1.06
CA LEU A 227 3.08 -1.28 0.42
C LEU A 227 3.38 -2.46 -0.51
N ILE A 228 3.12 -3.69 -0.08
CA ILE A 228 3.35 -4.90 -0.89
C ILE A 228 2.45 -4.92 -2.12
N PHE A 229 1.17 -4.62 -1.95
CA PHE A 229 0.20 -4.56 -3.05
C PHE A 229 0.63 -3.54 -4.11
N LEU A 230 0.96 -2.31 -3.70
CA LEU A 230 1.37 -1.25 -4.62
C LEU A 230 2.71 -1.55 -5.28
N SER A 231 3.64 -2.20 -4.58
CA SER A 231 4.95 -2.59 -5.13
C SER A 231 4.85 -3.67 -6.20
N LYS A 232 3.87 -4.58 -6.11
CA LYS A 232 3.61 -5.62 -7.11
C LYS A 232 3.10 -5.05 -8.45
N ILE A 233 2.55 -3.84 -8.46
CA ILE A 233 2.04 -3.19 -9.66
C ILE A 233 2.66 -1.79 -9.79
N PRO A 234 3.91 -1.64 -10.26
CA PRO A 234 4.53 -0.31 -10.36
C PRO A 234 3.72 0.70 -11.20
N SER A 235 3.06 0.21 -12.26
CA SER A 235 2.15 1.01 -13.10
C SER A 235 0.89 1.50 -12.37
N SER A 236 0.61 0.98 -11.18
CA SER A 236 -0.51 1.47 -10.35
C SER A 236 -0.27 2.88 -9.83
N SER A 237 0.98 3.36 -9.78
CA SER A 237 1.30 4.70 -9.28
C SER A 237 0.63 5.83 -10.05
N ASP A 238 0.54 5.71 -11.37
CA ASP A 238 -0.15 6.70 -12.19
C ASP A 238 -1.67 6.52 -12.14
N ILE A 239 -2.13 5.27 -12.26
CA ILE A 239 -3.56 4.91 -12.36
C ILE A 239 -4.30 5.17 -11.04
N LEU A 240 -3.69 4.84 -9.90
CA LEU A 240 -4.30 4.98 -8.57
C LEU A 240 -4.07 6.36 -7.93
N SER A 241 -3.37 7.29 -8.60
CA SER A 241 -3.09 8.63 -8.08
C SER A 241 -4.34 9.44 -7.67
N LYS A 242 -5.50 9.13 -8.27
CA LYS A 242 -6.80 9.76 -7.98
C LYS A 242 -7.55 9.11 -6.81
N PHE A 243 -6.99 8.11 -6.15
CA PHE A 243 -7.70 7.26 -5.20
C PHE A 243 -7.03 7.20 -3.82
N ASP A 244 -7.83 6.84 -2.82
CA ASP A 244 -7.39 6.16 -1.60
C ASP A 244 -7.70 4.68 -1.67
N LEU A 245 -7.17 3.89 -0.74
CA LEU A 245 -7.51 2.47 -0.65
C LEU A 245 -8.30 2.16 0.61
N PHE A 246 -9.44 1.50 0.42
CA PHE A 246 -10.10 0.75 1.46
C PHE A 246 -9.66 -0.71 1.37
N ILE A 247 -9.07 -1.25 2.43
CA ILE A 247 -8.53 -2.62 2.46
C ILE A 247 -9.27 -3.41 3.54
N ALA A 248 -9.86 -4.52 3.14
CA ALA A 248 -10.45 -5.51 4.03
C ALA A 248 -9.61 -6.80 3.99
N VAL A 249 -9.24 -7.31 5.16
CA VAL A 249 -8.57 -8.61 5.34
C VAL A 249 -9.56 -9.54 6.00
N LEU A 250 -9.87 -10.65 5.32
CA LEU A 250 -10.91 -11.58 5.71
C LEU A 250 -10.30 -12.97 5.95
N SER A 251 -10.70 -13.63 7.03
CA SER A 251 -10.40 -15.05 7.27
C SER A 251 -11.66 -15.89 7.11
N ARG A 252 -11.46 -17.18 6.80
CA ARG A 252 -12.56 -18.14 6.62
C ARG A 252 -12.42 -19.27 7.64
N GLN A 253 -13.31 -19.29 8.62
CA GLN A 253 -13.46 -20.40 9.57
C GLN A 253 -14.78 -21.14 9.26
N GLN A 254 -15.76 -21.10 10.17
CA GLN A 254 -17.15 -21.56 9.90
C GLN A 254 -17.95 -20.55 9.07
N GLY A 255 -17.45 -19.32 8.96
CA GLY A 255 -17.95 -18.22 8.14
C GLY A 255 -16.82 -17.21 7.89
N TYR A 256 -17.15 -16.09 7.25
CA TYR A 256 -16.20 -15.01 7.06
C TYR A 256 -16.07 -14.16 8.32
N HIS A 257 -14.83 -13.83 8.69
CA HIS A 257 -14.49 -12.88 9.74
C HIS A 257 -13.66 -11.74 9.15
N VAL A 258 -13.78 -10.55 9.74
CA VAL A 258 -13.00 -9.37 9.35
C VAL A 258 -11.82 -9.28 10.31
N ASP A 259 -10.63 -9.65 9.84
CA ASP A 259 -9.40 -9.64 10.63
C ASP A 259 -8.74 -8.25 10.62
N GLY A 260 -8.99 -7.45 9.57
CA GLY A 260 -8.33 -6.17 9.37
C GLY A 260 -9.15 -5.25 8.48
N LEU A 261 -9.16 -3.96 8.80
CA LEU A 261 -9.84 -2.94 8.02
C LEU A 261 -9.03 -1.65 8.04
N PHE A 262 -8.66 -1.18 6.86
CA PHE A 262 -7.82 -0.01 6.69
C PHE A 262 -8.44 0.94 5.67
N LEU A 263 -8.41 2.24 5.98
CA LEU A 263 -8.64 3.31 5.03
C LEU A 263 -7.35 4.11 4.97
N ILE A 264 -6.61 4.01 3.87
CA ILE A 264 -5.22 4.47 3.81
C ILE A 264 -5.03 5.47 2.66
N PRO A 265 -4.51 6.68 2.99
CA PRO A 265 -3.90 7.56 2.03
C PRO A 265 -2.72 6.92 1.33
N ILE A 266 -2.79 6.79 0.00
CA ILE A 266 -1.72 6.14 -0.76
C ILE A 266 -0.67 7.07 -1.37
N GLY A 267 -0.81 8.39 -1.21
CA GLY A 267 0.05 9.38 -1.87
C GLY A 267 1.54 9.13 -1.66
N ASP A 268 1.99 8.97 -0.41
CA ASP A 268 3.41 8.74 -0.11
C ASP A 268 3.90 7.37 -0.59
N TYR A 269 3.04 6.34 -0.58
CA TYR A 269 3.36 5.04 -1.18
C TYR A 269 3.56 5.16 -2.69
N LEU A 270 2.66 5.84 -3.40
CA LEU A 270 2.79 6.03 -4.85
C LEU A 270 4.03 6.84 -5.20
N ALA A 271 4.37 7.87 -4.41
CA ALA A 271 5.60 8.63 -4.56
C ALA A 271 6.84 7.73 -4.42
N PHE A 272 6.86 6.85 -3.41
CA PHE A 272 7.95 5.88 -3.22
C PHE A 272 8.07 4.93 -4.41
N ILE A 273 6.98 4.33 -4.87
CA ILE A 273 7.03 3.39 -6.01
C ILE A 273 7.45 4.06 -7.32
N LYS A 274 7.01 5.30 -7.55
CA LYS A 274 7.31 6.05 -8.78
C LYS A 274 8.72 6.62 -8.82
N ALA A 275 9.31 6.92 -7.67
CA ALA A 275 10.61 7.58 -7.60
C ALA A 275 11.74 6.76 -8.25
N SER A 276 11.65 5.42 -8.20
CA SER A 276 12.68 4.55 -8.77
C SER A 276 12.18 3.11 -8.92
N PRO A 277 12.52 2.39 -10.01
CA PRO A 277 12.23 0.95 -10.13
C PRO A 277 12.94 0.10 -9.08
N TYR A 278 14.00 0.62 -8.45
CA TYR A 278 14.70 -0.07 -7.37
C TYR A 278 13.89 -0.11 -6.06
N ASN A 279 12.94 0.81 -5.87
CA ASN A 279 12.09 0.86 -4.68
C ASN A 279 11.14 -0.35 -4.57
N PRO A 280 10.30 -0.66 -5.59
CA PRO A 280 9.52 -1.89 -5.57
C PRO A 280 10.39 -3.14 -5.56
N ALA A 281 11.57 -3.12 -6.20
CA ALA A 281 12.51 -4.24 -6.16
C ALA A 281 13.04 -4.52 -4.74
N SER A 282 13.35 -3.50 -3.95
CA SER A 282 13.73 -3.66 -2.54
C SER A 282 12.59 -4.27 -1.70
N VAL A 283 11.33 -3.89 -1.96
CA VAL A 283 10.16 -4.52 -1.31
C VAL A 283 10.05 -5.99 -1.69
N GLU A 284 10.24 -6.32 -2.96
CA GLU A 284 10.19 -7.69 -3.45
C GLU A 284 11.30 -8.57 -2.84
N ILE A 285 12.54 -8.06 -2.75
CA ILE A 285 13.67 -8.76 -2.11
C ILE A 285 13.33 -9.08 -0.64
N MET A 286 12.81 -8.10 0.10
CA MET A 286 12.42 -8.31 1.50
C MET A 286 11.30 -9.33 1.65
N LEU A 287 10.30 -9.27 0.76
CA LEU A 287 9.19 -10.23 0.76
C LEU A 287 9.69 -11.67 0.48
N ARG A 288 10.59 -11.84 -0.50
CA ARG A 288 11.19 -13.16 -0.79
C ARG A 288 12.03 -13.70 0.37
N GLY A 289 12.71 -12.81 1.09
CA GLY A 289 13.55 -13.14 2.24
C GLY A 289 12.83 -13.25 3.59
N ASN A 290 11.50 -13.08 3.65
CA ASN A 290 10.74 -12.95 4.91
C ASN A 290 11.29 -11.86 5.84
N ALA A 291 11.88 -10.79 5.28
CA ALA A 291 12.51 -9.68 6.01
C ALA A 291 11.46 -8.66 6.49
N PHE A 292 10.52 -9.14 7.32
CA PHE A 292 9.35 -8.35 7.71
C PHE A 292 9.67 -7.21 8.68
N ASN A 293 10.74 -7.30 9.49
CA ASN A 293 11.11 -6.18 10.37
C ASN A 293 11.70 -5.04 9.55
N ALA A 294 12.57 -5.34 8.58
CA ALA A 294 13.05 -4.35 7.62
C ALA A 294 11.87 -3.72 6.86
N LEU A 295 10.94 -4.53 6.37
CA LEU A 295 9.78 -4.02 5.62
C LEU A 295 8.83 -3.17 6.49
N GLN A 296 8.70 -3.48 7.78
CA GLN A 296 7.97 -2.64 8.75
C GLN A 296 8.62 -1.27 8.92
N GLU A 297 9.94 -1.22 9.12
CA GLU A 297 10.64 0.06 9.25
C GLU A 297 10.59 0.85 7.92
N LEU A 298 10.72 0.21 6.76
CA LEU A 298 10.51 0.87 5.47
C LEU A 298 9.09 1.46 5.36
N ASN A 299 8.07 0.69 5.73
CA ASN A 299 6.69 1.16 5.71
C ASN A 299 6.49 2.39 6.62
N GLN A 300 7.13 2.42 7.79
CA GLN A 300 7.13 3.59 8.66
C GLN A 300 7.85 4.78 8.04
N VAL A 301 9.02 4.59 7.40
CA VAL A 301 9.72 5.69 6.72
C VAL A 301 8.87 6.27 5.60
N VAL A 302 8.26 5.42 4.76
CA VAL A 302 7.43 5.87 3.63
C VAL A 302 6.20 6.61 4.13
N PHE A 303 5.52 6.10 5.15
CA PHE A 303 4.24 6.67 5.61
C PHE A 303 4.40 7.86 6.58
N THR A 304 5.35 7.78 7.51
CA THR A 304 5.52 8.78 8.59
C THR A 304 6.72 9.69 8.43
N LYS A 305 7.66 9.34 7.52
CA LYS A 305 8.90 10.11 7.27
C LYS A 305 9.85 10.15 8.47
N ALA A 306 9.76 9.16 9.37
CA ALA A 306 10.57 9.08 10.59
C ALA A 306 12.04 8.69 10.31
N GLN A 307 12.98 9.58 10.67
CA GLN A 307 14.43 9.33 10.53
C GLN A 307 14.93 8.15 11.38
N THR A 308 14.36 7.96 12.58
CA THR A 308 14.73 6.84 13.46
C THR A 308 14.41 5.49 12.83
N SER A 309 13.31 5.39 12.09
CA SER A 309 12.95 4.21 11.31
C SER A 309 13.88 4.02 10.11
N LEU A 310 14.38 5.09 9.49
CA LEU A 310 15.31 5.00 8.36
C LEU A 310 16.63 4.34 8.77
N LEU A 311 17.19 4.77 9.90
CA LEU A 311 18.43 4.21 10.45
C LEU A 311 18.28 2.73 10.85
N LYS A 312 17.13 2.34 11.40
CA LYS A 312 16.82 0.93 11.71
C LYS A 312 16.60 0.12 10.44
N PHE A 313 15.86 0.66 9.48
CA PHE A 313 15.56 0.03 8.20
C PHE A 313 16.83 -0.39 7.48
N ALA A 314 17.78 0.52 7.28
CA ALA A 314 19.01 0.22 6.54
C ALA A 314 19.79 -0.95 7.19
N ARG A 315 19.92 -0.93 8.51
CA ARG A 315 20.59 -1.99 9.28
C ARG A 315 19.87 -3.34 9.20
N LEU A 316 18.55 -3.34 9.32
CA LEU A 316 17.72 -4.55 9.24
C LEU A 316 17.66 -5.10 7.82
N TYR A 317 17.56 -4.25 6.80
CA TYR A 317 17.55 -4.64 5.40
C TYR A 317 18.78 -5.48 5.07
N VAL A 318 19.98 -4.97 5.39
CA VAL A 318 21.23 -5.72 5.16
C VAL A 318 21.24 -7.01 5.96
N GLN A 319 20.82 -7.00 7.21
CA GLN A 319 20.83 -8.20 8.06
C GLN A 319 19.91 -9.31 7.56
N GLU A 320 18.67 -8.95 7.20
CA GLU A 320 17.61 -9.91 6.90
C GLU A 320 17.62 -10.36 5.44
N THR A 321 18.18 -9.56 4.53
CA THR A 321 18.24 -9.91 3.11
C THR A 321 19.57 -10.52 2.68
N SER A 322 20.65 -10.36 3.46
CA SER A 322 21.98 -10.92 3.11
C SER A 322 22.08 -12.42 3.35
N SER A 323 22.93 -13.08 2.57
CA SER A 323 23.30 -14.50 2.74
C SER A 323 24.77 -14.62 3.13
N ASN A 324 25.22 -15.78 3.65
CA ASN A 324 26.61 -15.98 4.06
C ASN A 324 27.64 -15.60 2.97
N ASN A 325 27.27 -15.71 1.70
CA ASN A 325 28.15 -15.45 0.56
C ASN A 325 27.99 -14.04 -0.04
N PHE A 326 26.93 -13.31 0.32
CA PHE A 326 26.64 -12.01 -0.29
C PHE A 326 25.95 -11.05 0.68
N VAL A 327 26.50 -9.85 0.81
CA VAL A 327 25.90 -8.76 1.60
C VAL A 327 25.05 -7.88 0.69
N ASN A 328 23.74 -7.93 0.89
CA ASN A 328 22.78 -7.07 0.20
C ASN A 328 22.84 -5.67 0.79
N LEU A 329 23.09 -4.67 -0.05
CA LEU A 329 23.06 -3.25 0.29
C LEU A 329 21.85 -2.58 -0.38
N LEU A 330 21.46 -1.40 0.10
CA LEU A 330 20.41 -0.62 -0.54
C LEU A 330 20.86 -0.17 -1.93
N TYR A 331 19.93 -0.11 -2.87
CA TYR A 331 20.20 0.56 -4.14
C TYR A 331 20.47 2.05 -3.89
N PRO A 332 21.45 2.66 -4.57
CA PRO A 332 21.80 4.07 -4.33
C PRO A 332 20.62 5.02 -4.52
N GLN A 333 19.77 4.74 -5.52
CA GLN A 333 18.56 5.53 -5.79
C GLN A 333 17.53 5.41 -4.67
N THR A 334 17.39 4.22 -4.07
CA THR A 334 16.51 4.00 -2.93
C THR A 334 17.04 4.71 -1.69
N ALA A 335 18.34 4.61 -1.41
CA ALA A 335 18.98 5.32 -0.30
C ALA A 335 18.82 6.84 -0.43
N LYS A 336 19.08 7.39 -1.62
CA LYS A 336 18.90 8.82 -1.92
C LYS A 336 17.46 9.27 -1.70
N TYR A 337 16.49 8.55 -2.26
CA TYR A 337 15.07 8.87 -2.08
C TYR A 337 14.67 8.91 -0.60
N LEU A 338 15.08 7.91 0.19
CA LEU A 338 14.72 7.84 1.61
C LEU A 338 15.37 8.98 2.43
N LEU A 339 16.60 9.37 2.10
CA LEU A 339 17.25 10.53 2.70
C LEU A 339 16.50 11.83 2.37
N GLU A 340 16.09 12.02 1.11
CA GLU A 340 15.33 13.21 0.68
C GLU A 340 13.95 13.29 1.37
N VAL A 341 13.21 12.18 1.45
CA VAL A 341 11.87 12.15 2.08
C VAL A 341 11.94 12.39 3.59
N THR A 342 13.06 12.06 4.22
CA THR A 342 13.32 12.35 5.64
C THR A 342 13.96 13.73 5.87
N MET A 343 13.95 14.59 4.85
CA MET A 343 14.38 16.00 4.88
C MET A 343 15.87 16.20 5.13
N ILE A 344 16.72 15.26 4.71
CA ILE A 344 18.17 15.44 4.71
C ILE A 344 18.57 16.34 3.53
N LYS A 345 19.37 17.37 3.80
CA LYS A 345 19.84 18.32 2.80
C LYS A 345 20.66 17.64 1.69
N LEU A 346 20.37 17.97 0.43
CA LEU A 346 21.07 17.41 -0.74
C LEU A 346 22.58 17.70 -0.72
N GLU A 347 22.97 18.88 -0.23
CA GLU A 347 24.37 19.28 -0.02
C GLU A 347 25.13 18.36 0.95
N ILE A 348 24.45 17.73 1.91
CA ILE A 348 25.03 16.72 2.79
C ILE A 348 25.08 15.36 2.07
N ILE A 349 23.98 14.96 1.40
CA ILE A 349 23.87 13.67 0.70
C ILE A 349 24.94 13.53 -0.38
N GLU A 350 25.21 14.61 -1.13
CA GLU A 350 26.14 14.61 -2.26
C GLU A 350 27.56 15.08 -1.89
N ASN A 351 27.84 15.32 -0.60
CA ASN A 351 29.15 15.80 -0.16
C ASN A 351 30.24 14.73 -0.40
N PRO A 352 31.31 15.04 -1.17
CA PRO A 352 32.36 14.07 -1.49
C PRO A 352 33.08 13.49 -0.27
N ALA A 353 33.34 14.30 0.75
CA ALA A 353 34.01 13.85 1.97
C ALA A 353 33.13 12.84 2.73
N LEU A 354 31.83 13.11 2.81
CA LEU A 354 30.88 12.18 3.43
C LEU A 354 30.81 10.84 2.69
N LEU A 355 30.78 10.88 1.35
CA LEU A 355 30.80 9.68 0.50
C LEU A 355 32.10 8.88 0.67
N SER A 356 33.24 9.57 0.78
CA SER A 356 34.56 8.98 1.05
C SER A 356 34.57 8.22 2.39
N LEU A 357 34.07 8.83 3.48
CA LEU A 357 33.96 8.14 4.76
C LEU A 357 32.91 7.01 4.73
N ALA A 358 31.79 7.21 4.03
CA ALA A 358 30.76 6.17 3.86
C ALA A 358 31.32 4.94 3.13
N ARG A 359 32.22 5.12 2.14
CA ARG A 359 32.92 4.02 1.46
C ARG A 359 33.78 3.20 2.43
N THR A 360 34.43 3.86 3.38
CA THR A 360 35.21 3.20 4.44
C THR A 360 34.29 2.40 5.38
N LEU A 361 33.20 3.01 5.85
CA LEU A 361 32.23 2.32 6.71
C LEU A 361 31.55 1.14 6.00
N ARG A 362 31.25 1.28 4.71
CA ARG A 362 30.67 0.24 3.86
C ARG A 362 31.57 -1.00 3.76
N TYR A 363 32.89 -0.84 3.74
CA TYR A 363 33.83 -1.96 3.79
C TYR A 363 33.58 -2.83 5.03
N PHE A 364 33.47 -2.22 6.22
CA PHE A 364 33.18 -2.95 7.45
C PHE A 364 31.78 -3.58 7.46
N ILE A 365 30.78 -2.94 6.86
CA ILE A 365 29.45 -3.50 6.69
C ILE A 365 29.49 -4.77 5.82
N ARG A 366 30.26 -4.78 4.72
CA ARG A 366 30.45 -5.98 3.87
C ARG A 366 31.14 -7.11 4.63
N GLU A 367 32.05 -6.77 5.53
CA GLU A 367 32.68 -7.71 6.47
C GLU A 367 31.81 -8.06 7.69
N ARG A 368 30.53 -7.63 7.70
CA ARG A 368 29.55 -7.86 8.77
C ARG A 368 29.95 -7.30 10.14
N LYS A 369 30.89 -6.35 10.17
CA LYS A 369 31.31 -5.61 11.36
C LYS A 369 30.43 -4.38 11.56
N TYR A 370 29.18 -4.63 11.98
CA TYR A 370 28.18 -3.57 12.12
C TYR A 370 28.39 -2.65 13.32
N GLY A 371 29.28 -3.00 14.26
CA GLY A 371 29.53 -2.22 15.49
C GLY A 371 29.80 -0.75 15.22
N TYR A 372 30.66 -0.43 14.24
CA TYR A 372 30.95 0.96 13.88
C TYR A 372 29.71 1.73 13.41
N ALA A 373 28.85 1.11 12.60
CA ALA A 373 27.61 1.74 12.13
C ALA A 373 26.59 1.89 13.25
N ASP A 374 26.49 0.90 14.15
CA ASP A 374 25.59 0.93 15.30
C ASP A 374 26.03 1.97 16.34
N ASP A 375 27.34 2.12 16.58
CA ASP A 375 27.92 3.14 17.47
C ASP A 375 27.70 4.55 16.90
N ILE A 376 27.97 4.76 15.60
CA ILE A 376 27.69 6.02 14.91
C ILE A 376 26.20 6.37 15.01
N ARG A 377 25.30 5.42 14.75
CA ARG A 377 23.84 5.63 14.82
C ARG A 377 23.40 6.10 16.21
N ASN A 378 23.98 5.52 17.25
CA ASN A 378 23.61 5.77 18.64
C ASN A 378 24.33 6.97 19.27
N ALA A 379 25.34 7.54 18.59
CA ALA A 379 26.09 8.68 19.06
C ALA A 379 25.19 9.92 19.26
N ARG A 380 25.49 10.67 20.31
CA ARG A 380 24.80 11.91 20.68
C ARG A 380 25.67 13.10 20.31
N ARG A 381 25.03 14.22 19.97
CA ARG A 381 25.73 15.47 19.60
C ARG A 381 26.74 15.91 20.66
N ASP A 382 26.37 15.78 21.93
CA ASP A 382 27.18 16.24 23.06
C ASP A 382 28.19 15.19 23.55
N SER A 383 28.27 14.02 22.90
CA SER A 383 29.25 12.98 23.24
C SER A 383 30.37 12.92 22.22
N LYS A 384 31.55 12.48 22.66
CA LYS A 384 32.70 12.22 21.77
C LYS A 384 32.58 10.89 21.03
N ASP A 385 31.48 10.15 21.22
CA ASP A 385 31.30 8.79 20.70
C ASP A 385 31.40 8.75 19.17
N PHE A 386 30.86 9.77 18.48
CA PHE A 386 30.93 9.85 17.02
C PHE A 386 32.39 9.96 16.54
N GLU A 387 33.14 10.91 17.08
CA GLU A 387 34.55 11.15 16.72
C GLU A 387 35.42 9.95 17.08
N GLU A 388 35.27 9.42 18.30
CA GLU A 388 36.01 8.25 18.76
C GLU A 388 35.75 7.02 17.88
N THR A 389 34.50 6.82 17.46
CA THR A 389 34.14 5.69 16.59
C THR A 389 34.78 5.84 15.22
N ILE A 390 34.77 7.04 14.62
CA ILE A 390 35.44 7.31 13.34
C ILE A 390 36.94 7.06 13.48
N VAL A 391 37.60 7.55 14.52
CA VAL A 391 39.05 7.35 14.73
C VAL A 391 39.39 5.87 14.91
N LYS A 392 38.61 5.12 15.71
CA LYS A 392 38.78 3.67 15.88
C LYS A 392 38.62 2.93 14.55
N MET A 393 37.59 3.28 13.78
CA MET A 393 37.31 2.69 12.46
C MET A 393 38.46 2.96 11.47
N LEU A 394 38.94 4.20 11.36
CA LEU A 394 40.03 4.56 10.45
C LEU A 394 41.35 3.88 10.82
N ARG A 395 41.62 3.73 12.12
CA ARG A 395 42.80 3.00 12.60
C ARG A 395 42.74 1.51 12.21
N GLU A 396 41.59 0.87 12.35
CA GLU A 396 41.43 -0.50 11.87
C GLU A 396 41.53 -0.57 10.33
N ALA A 397 40.93 0.39 9.62
CA ALA A 397 40.98 0.44 8.15
C ALA A 397 42.42 0.54 7.62
N GLU A 398 43.27 1.34 8.26
CA GLU A 398 44.70 1.44 7.90
C GLU A 398 45.43 0.11 8.12
N LEU A 399 45.18 -0.59 9.22
CA LEU A 399 45.75 -1.93 9.45
C LEU A 399 45.31 -2.92 8.37
N ARG A 400 44.04 -2.86 7.96
CA ARG A 400 43.50 -3.70 6.86
C ARG A 400 44.14 -3.37 5.53
N ARG A 401 44.36 -2.08 5.23
CA ARG A 401 45.01 -1.63 4.00
C ARG A 401 46.43 -2.19 3.89
N VAL A 402 47.22 -2.04 4.95
CA VAL A 402 48.60 -2.56 5.00
C VAL A 402 48.62 -4.07 4.82
N GLN A 403 47.69 -4.81 5.45
CA GLN A 403 47.58 -6.26 5.27
C GLN A 403 47.21 -6.63 3.82
N GLN A 404 46.27 -5.91 3.21
CA GLN A 404 45.85 -6.13 1.83
C GLN A 404 46.98 -5.84 0.83
N GLU A 405 47.81 -4.84 1.10
CA GLU A 405 49.02 -4.55 0.31
C GLU A 405 50.04 -5.69 0.39
N GLN A 406 50.28 -6.22 1.59
CA GLN A 406 51.14 -7.38 1.79
C GLN A 406 50.62 -8.62 1.09
N ASP A 407 49.31 -8.89 1.18
CA ASP A 407 48.67 -10.02 0.52
C ASP A 407 48.75 -9.90 -1.01
N LYS A 408 48.51 -8.70 -1.55
CA LYS A 408 48.66 -8.40 -2.98
C LYS A 408 50.11 -8.61 -3.45
N ASN A 409 51.08 -8.10 -2.69
CA ASN A 409 52.51 -8.27 -2.98
C ASN A 409 52.95 -9.75 -2.87
N SER A 410 52.25 -10.55 -2.08
CA SER A 410 52.45 -12.00 -1.94
C SER A 410 51.69 -12.82 -3.01
N GLY A 411 51.07 -12.16 -3.99
CA GLY A 411 50.34 -12.80 -5.09
C GLY A 411 48.93 -13.29 -4.74
N LYS A 412 48.38 -12.93 -3.57
CA LYS A 412 46.99 -13.26 -3.22
C LYS A 412 46.02 -12.26 -3.85
N GLU A 413 44.87 -12.78 -4.27
CA GLU A 413 43.79 -11.95 -4.82
C GLU A 413 43.06 -11.20 -3.69
N VAL A 414 42.99 -9.87 -3.79
CA VAL A 414 42.24 -9.01 -2.85
C VAL A 414 40.97 -8.50 -3.55
N LYS A 415 39.80 -9.00 -3.15
CA LYS A 415 38.51 -8.71 -3.82
C LYS A 415 37.79 -7.45 -3.32
N ASN A 416 38.06 -7.01 -2.09
CA ASN A 416 37.44 -5.83 -1.48
C ASN A 416 38.52 -4.94 -0.86
N TRP A 417 39.01 -3.95 -1.59
CA TRP A 417 40.00 -3.02 -1.06
C TRP A 417 39.36 -2.05 -0.07
N VAL A 418 40.00 -1.81 1.07
CA VAL A 418 39.55 -0.80 2.03
C VAL A 418 39.92 0.60 1.53
N HIS A 419 38.96 1.51 1.56
CA HIS A 419 39.18 2.92 1.25
C HIS A 419 39.59 3.68 2.51
N LEU A 420 40.41 4.72 2.35
CA LEU A 420 40.73 5.66 3.43
C LEU A 420 40.51 7.10 2.94
N PRO A 421 39.72 7.91 3.67
CA PRO A 421 39.58 9.32 3.38
C PRO A 421 40.88 10.07 3.66
N ASN A 422 41.11 11.15 2.93
CA ASN A 422 42.24 12.05 3.19
C ASN A 422 41.96 13.00 4.36
N GLU A 423 42.99 13.72 4.81
CA GLU A 423 42.88 14.60 5.99
C GLU A 423 41.88 15.76 5.78
N GLU A 424 41.81 16.32 4.57
CA GLU A 424 40.89 17.40 4.25
C GLU A 424 39.43 16.94 4.22
N GLU A 425 39.17 15.72 3.73
CA GLU A 425 37.85 15.09 3.80
C GLU A 425 37.44 14.88 5.26
N ILE A 426 38.35 14.41 6.13
CA ILE A 426 38.03 14.26 7.56
C ILE A 426 37.74 15.60 8.23
N LYS A 427 38.52 16.65 7.94
CA LYS A 427 38.26 18.01 8.45
C LYS A 427 36.88 18.51 8.02
N GLU A 428 36.53 18.30 6.75
CA GLU A 428 35.23 18.69 6.20
C GLU A 428 34.08 17.96 6.89
N ILE A 429 34.20 16.66 7.15
CA ILE A 429 33.15 15.89 7.86
C ILE A 429 32.93 16.46 9.25
N PHE A 430 33.98 16.78 10.01
CA PHE A 430 33.83 17.35 11.34
C PHE A 430 33.24 18.77 11.28
N ARG A 431 33.58 19.56 10.26
CA ARG A 431 32.93 20.87 10.01
C ARG A 431 31.43 20.70 9.81
N LEU A 432 31.01 19.82 8.89
CA LEU A 432 29.59 19.53 8.64
C LEU A 432 28.87 18.98 9.87
N THR A 433 29.54 18.11 10.63
CA THR A 433 29.01 17.52 11.86
C THR A 433 28.72 18.58 12.92
N ASN A 434 29.56 19.61 13.02
CA ASN A 434 29.34 20.73 13.93
C ASN A 434 28.12 21.59 13.52
N GLU A 435 27.89 21.72 12.21
CA GLU A 435 26.76 22.45 11.64
C GLU A 435 25.43 21.70 11.82
N ASP A 436 25.35 20.44 11.36
CA ASP A 436 24.12 19.65 11.26
C ASP A 436 24.33 18.17 11.66
N PHE A 437 24.74 17.93 12.91
CA PHE A 437 25.08 16.60 13.46
C PHE A 437 24.13 15.46 13.06
N GLU A 438 22.82 15.62 13.32
CA GLU A 438 21.84 14.54 13.07
C GLU A 438 21.71 14.22 11.58
N GLN A 439 21.82 15.23 10.71
CA GLN A 439 21.72 15.01 9.27
C GLN A 439 22.96 14.30 8.73
N VAL A 440 24.15 14.73 9.15
CA VAL A 440 25.42 14.11 8.76
C VAL A 440 25.49 12.68 9.24
N LYS A 441 25.15 12.42 10.51
CA LYS A 441 25.07 11.06 11.09
C LYS A 441 24.12 10.17 10.28
N THR A 442 22.93 10.68 9.98
CA THR A 442 21.92 9.92 9.23
C THR A 442 22.39 9.63 7.81
N ALA A 443 22.86 10.63 7.09
CA ALA A 443 23.36 10.49 5.74
C ALA A 443 24.54 9.50 5.68
N LEU A 444 25.54 9.63 6.57
CA LEU A 444 26.69 8.73 6.63
C LEU A 444 26.28 7.27 6.74
N VAL A 445 25.40 6.95 7.70
CA VAL A 445 24.97 5.58 7.96
C VAL A 445 24.21 5.02 6.76
N ILE A 446 23.28 5.78 6.19
CA ILE A 446 22.46 5.30 5.06
C ILE A 446 23.28 5.11 3.80
N LEU A 447 24.21 6.03 3.49
CA LEU A 447 25.12 5.92 2.35
C LEU A 447 26.12 4.78 2.49
N ALA A 448 26.52 4.45 3.73
CA ALA A 448 27.36 3.29 3.99
C ALA A 448 26.60 1.96 3.81
N PHE A 449 25.29 1.95 4.08
CA PHE A 449 24.42 0.79 3.83
C PHE A 449 23.89 0.70 2.38
N SER A 450 24.28 1.62 1.48
CA SER A 450 23.97 1.53 0.05
C SER A 450 25.12 0.98 -0.78
N PHE A 451 24.84 0.44 -1.96
CA PHE A 451 25.88 0.13 -2.94
C PHE A 451 26.65 1.40 -3.34
N PRO A 452 27.92 1.27 -3.81
CA PRO A 452 28.66 2.40 -4.36
C PRO A 452 27.91 3.00 -5.56
N THR A 453 27.95 4.32 -5.67
CA THR A 453 27.60 5.00 -6.92
C THR A 453 28.75 4.90 -7.91
N LYS A 454 28.49 5.02 -9.22
CA LYS A 454 29.57 5.05 -10.23
C LYS A 454 30.63 6.13 -9.95
N LYS A 455 30.21 7.27 -9.36
CA LYS A 455 31.11 8.36 -8.93
C LYS A 455 32.06 7.98 -7.79
N GLU A 456 31.79 6.89 -7.07
CA GLU A 456 32.67 6.37 -6.01
C GLU A 456 33.57 5.23 -6.51
N GLU A 457 33.30 4.68 -7.70
CA GLU A 457 34.13 3.63 -8.31
C GLU A 457 35.30 4.20 -9.11
N ASP A 458 35.11 5.39 -9.69
CA ASP A 458 36.15 6.26 -10.26
C ASP A 458 36.93 7.00 -9.16
#